data_AF-A0A7D5KLY8-F1
#
_entry.id   AF-A0A7D5KLY8-F1
#
_cell.length_a   1.000
_cell.length_b   1.000
_cell.length_c   1.000
_cell.angle_alpha   90.00
_cell.angle_beta   90.00
_cell.angle_gamma   90.00
#
_symmetry.space_group_name_H-M   'P 1'
#
loop_
_entity.id
_entity.type
_entity.pdbx_description
1 polymer ?
#
loop_
_entity_poly.entity_id
_entity_poly.type
_entity_poly.pdbx_seq_one_letter_code
_entity_poly.pdbx_strand_id
1 'polypeptide(L)'
;MTRGDLAAVDSTDRAPWYWYVLIGYPVLSLLGIVALARLTGGGSVLATGFGSIALLIIVTAVGAVTLPAIWRDVDFVVTETESWRPDREIYVGAAVAAPLLLGVLSGLVAGFGIAIAIVVVAFMLSTVTVCLTYLYNRHREVGLLTR
;
A
#
# COMPACT_ATOMS: atom_id res chain seq x y z
N MET A 1 22.22 -17.69 -21.62
CA MET A 1 21.91 -17.42 -20.20
C MET A 1 21.98 -18.74 -19.47
N THR A 2 23.08 -18.98 -18.79
CA THR A 2 23.37 -20.25 -18.12
C THR A 2 22.98 -20.15 -16.65
N ARG A 3 22.50 -21.26 -16.07
CA ARG A 3 22.02 -21.37 -14.68
C ARG A 3 23.02 -20.87 -13.61
N GLY A 4 24.29 -20.68 -13.97
CA GLY A 4 25.35 -20.11 -13.14
C GLY A 4 25.34 -18.58 -13.02
N ASP A 5 24.70 -17.85 -13.94
CA ASP A 5 24.57 -16.38 -13.83
C ASP A 5 23.52 -15.96 -12.77
N LEU A 6 22.70 -16.92 -12.33
CA LEU A 6 21.75 -16.74 -11.23
C LEU A 6 22.37 -17.02 -9.85
N ALA A 7 23.58 -17.60 -9.80
CA ALA A 7 24.27 -17.94 -8.56
C ALA A 7 25.19 -16.82 -8.04
N ALA A 8 25.36 -15.74 -8.80
CA ALA A 8 26.04 -14.51 -8.37
C ALA A 8 25.06 -13.47 -7.78
N VAL A 9 23.87 -13.91 -7.35
CA VAL A 9 23.02 -13.19 -6.41
C VAL A 9 23.46 -13.65 -5.03
N ASP A 10 24.37 -12.89 -4.44
CA ASP A 10 24.96 -13.11 -3.13
C ASP A 10 23.89 -13.48 -2.09
N SER A 11 24.14 -14.58 -1.38
CA SER A 11 23.27 -15.19 -0.38
C SER A 11 23.19 -14.39 0.95
N THR A 12 23.77 -13.19 0.99
CA THR A 12 23.64 -12.24 2.11
C THR A 12 23.36 -10.78 1.71
N ASP A 13 23.22 -10.46 0.42
CA ASP A 13 22.90 -9.13 -0.12
C ASP A 13 21.40 -8.81 -0.02
N ARG A 14 20.98 -8.16 1.07
CA ARG A 14 19.60 -7.73 1.29
C ARG A 14 19.27 -6.48 0.46
N ALA A 15 19.04 -6.63 -0.84
CA ALA A 15 18.18 -5.68 -1.55
C ALA A 15 16.84 -5.63 -0.78
N PRO A 16 16.37 -4.47 -0.31
CA PRO A 16 15.27 -4.43 0.66
C PRO A 16 14.02 -4.94 -0.03
N TRP A 17 13.50 -6.09 0.40
CA TRP A 17 12.29 -6.66 -0.17
C TRP A 17 11.05 -5.77 0.05
N TYR A 18 11.17 -4.72 0.84
CA TYR A 18 10.10 -3.79 1.20
C TYR A 18 9.48 -3.10 -0.02
N TRP A 19 10.25 -2.73 -1.04
CA TRP A 19 9.68 -2.15 -2.25
C TRP A 19 8.77 -3.11 -3.02
N TYR A 20 8.96 -4.44 -2.92
CA TYR A 20 8.01 -5.42 -3.47
C TYR A 20 6.67 -5.36 -2.75
N VAL A 21 6.65 -5.13 -1.43
CA VAL A 21 5.42 -4.93 -0.66
C VAL A 21 4.69 -3.67 -1.12
N LEU A 22 5.45 -2.60 -1.36
CA LEU A 22 4.90 -1.32 -1.81
C LEU A 22 4.32 -1.40 -3.22
N ILE A 23 4.92 -2.18 -4.13
CA ILE A 23 4.37 -2.45 -5.47
C ILE A 23 3.18 -3.40 -5.41
N GLY A 24 3.26 -4.41 -4.53
CA GLY A 24 2.22 -5.43 -4.39
C GLY A 24 0.87 -4.83 -3.97
N TYR A 25 0.87 -3.76 -3.18
CA TYR A 25 -0.36 -3.18 -2.66
C TYR A 25 -1.25 -2.48 -3.72
N PRO A 26 -0.73 -1.60 -4.61
CA PRO A 26 -1.50 -1.10 -5.74
C PRO A 26 -2.07 -2.21 -6.63
N VAL A 27 -1.28 -3.25 -6.92
CA VAL A 27 -1.72 -4.41 -7.70
C VAL A 27 -2.85 -5.16 -6.99
N LEU A 28 -2.68 -5.47 -5.70
CA LEU A 28 -3.70 -6.10 -4.88
C LEU A 28 -4.98 -5.26 -4.81
N SER A 29 -4.85 -3.93 -4.70
CA SER A 29 -5.98 -3.01 -4.64
C SER A 29 -6.77 -3.03 -5.94
N LEU A 30 -6.10 -3.03 -7.09
CA LEU A 30 -6.74 -3.18 -8.41
C LEU A 30 -7.44 -4.54 -8.53
N LEU A 31 -6.78 -5.62 -8.13
CA LEU A 31 -7.39 -6.96 -8.11
C LEU A 31 -8.61 -7.00 -7.18
N GLY A 32 -8.54 -6.32 -6.03
CA GLY A 32 -9.66 -6.15 -5.10
C GLY A 32 -10.83 -5.43 -5.75
N ILE A 33 -10.59 -4.33 -6.47
CA ILE A 33 -11.65 -3.61 -7.20
C ILE A 33 -12.30 -4.51 -8.26
N VAL A 34 -11.50 -5.24 -9.05
CA VAL A 34 -12.01 -6.18 -10.06
C VAL A 34 -12.82 -7.31 -9.42
N ALA A 35 -12.33 -7.88 -8.31
CA ALA A 35 -13.03 -8.92 -7.57
C ALA A 35 -14.36 -8.40 -6.98
N LEU A 36 -14.37 -7.18 -6.44
CA LEU A 36 -15.58 -6.53 -5.93
C LEU A 36 -16.62 -6.35 -7.05
N ALA A 37 -16.21 -5.88 -8.23
CA ALA A 37 -17.08 -5.73 -9.38
C ALA A 37 -17.65 -7.07 -9.89
N ARG A 38 -16.91 -8.18 -9.73
CA ARG A 38 -17.41 -9.52 -10.06
C ARG A 38 -18.39 -10.05 -9.02
N LEU A 39 -18.15 -9.79 -7.73
CA LEU A 39 -19.04 -10.22 -6.64
C LEU A 39 -20.42 -9.56 -6.72
N THR A 40 -20.48 -8.32 -7.23
CA THR A 40 -21.75 -7.59 -7.40
C THR A 40 -22.57 -8.00 -8.63
N GLY A 41 -21.99 -8.78 -9.56
CA GLY A 41 -22.59 -9.07 -10.87
C GLY A 41 -23.38 -10.38 -11.02
N GLY A 42 -23.46 -11.26 -10.01
CA GLY A 42 -24.09 -12.57 -10.24
C GLY A 42 -24.38 -13.49 -9.05
N GLY A 43 -24.31 -13.00 -7.80
CA GLY A 43 -24.52 -13.81 -6.59
C GLY A 43 -25.76 -13.43 -5.76
N SER A 44 -26.07 -14.21 -4.72
CA SER A 44 -27.08 -13.81 -3.73
C SER A 44 -26.61 -12.58 -2.95
N VAL A 45 -27.53 -11.67 -2.60
CA VAL A 45 -27.22 -10.40 -1.90
C VAL A 45 -26.38 -10.62 -0.64
N LEU A 46 -26.67 -11.69 0.11
CA LEU A 46 -25.91 -12.05 1.31
C LEU A 46 -24.48 -12.49 0.98
N ALA A 47 -24.29 -13.36 -0.02
CA ALA A 47 -22.95 -13.81 -0.43
C ALA A 47 -22.10 -12.66 -0.98
N THR A 48 -22.72 -11.79 -1.78
CA THR A 48 -22.08 -10.56 -2.29
C THR A 48 -21.70 -9.60 -1.16
N GLY A 49 -22.58 -9.40 -0.17
CA GLY A 49 -22.32 -8.53 0.98
C GLY A 49 -21.16 -9.03 1.85
N PHE A 50 -21.21 -10.29 2.29
CA PHE A 50 -20.13 -10.87 3.11
C PHE A 50 -18.80 -10.93 2.36
N GLY A 51 -18.81 -11.33 1.08
CA GLY A 51 -17.60 -11.37 0.26
C GLY A 51 -16.97 -9.99 0.08
N SER A 52 -17.78 -8.96 -0.13
CA SER A 52 -17.31 -7.57 -0.27
C SER A 52 -16.67 -7.04 1.01
N ILE A 53 -17.29 -7.31 2.17
CA ILE A 53 -16.75 -6.91 3.47
C ILE A 53 -15.43 -7.63 3.76
N ALA A 54 -15.38 -8.96 3.56
CA ALA A 54 -14.16 -9.73 3.76
C ALA A 54 -13.01 -9.24 2.87
N LEU A 55 -13.31 -8.95 1.60
CA LEU A 55 -12.34 -8.42 0.64
C LEU A 55 -11.82 -7.04 1.09
N LEU A 56 -12.70 -6.14 1.51
CA LEU A 56 -12.31 -4.83 2.04
C LEU A 56 -11.39 -4.97 3.27
N ILE A 57 -11.76 -5.83 4.23
CA ILE A 57 -10.92 -6.08 5.42
C ILE A 57 -9.52 -6.55 5.01
N ILE A 58 -9.43 -7.52 4.09
CA ILE A 58 -8.14 -8.05 3.63
C ILE A 58 -7.31 -6.96 2.96
N VAL A 59 -7.89 -6.21 2.01
CA VAL A 59 -7.14 -5.18 1.30
C VAL A 59 -6.69 -4.08 2.26
N THR A 60 -7.57 -3.61 3.14
CA THR A 60 -7.20 -2.62 4.16
C THR A 60 -6.12 -3.12 5.12
N ALA A 61 -6.20 -4.38 5.56
CA ALA A 61 -5.19 -4.99 6.43
C ALA A 61 -3.82 -5.07 5.73
N VAL A 62 -3.78 -5.43 4.45
CA VAL A 62 -2.52 -5.40 3.67
C VAL A 62 -2.02 -3.97 3.48
N GLY A 63 -2.92 -3.00 3.31
CA GLY A 63 -2.57 -1.57 3.30
C GLY A 63 -1.87 -1.13 4.59
N ALA A 64 -2.31 -1.60 5.75
CA ALA A 64 -1.62 -1.31 7.01
C ALA A 64 -0.19 -1.88 7.06
N VAL A 65 0.09 -2.97 6.36
CA VAL A 65 1.44 -3.57 6.26
C VAL A 65 2.38 -2.75 5.38
N THR A 66 1.87 -1.89 4.49
CA THR A 66 2.74 -1.02 3.69
C THR A 66 3.36 0.10 4.51
N LEU A 67 2.71 0.56 5.58
CA LEU A 67 3.24 1.63 6.45
C LEU A 67 4.60 1.27 7.08
N PRO A 68 4.76 0.12 7.78
CA PRO A 68 6.07 -0.29 8.28
C PRO A 68 7.04 -0.64 7.14
N ALA A 69 6.56 -1.04 5.96
CA ALA A 69 7.41 -1.29 4.80
C ALA A 69 8.02 0.01 4.24
N ILE A 70 7.25 1.10 4.14
CA ILE A 70 7.76 2.44 3.78
C ILE A 70 8.81 2.86 4.78
N TRP A 71 8.52 2.71 6.08
CA TRP A 71 9.43 3.11 7.14
C TRP A 71 10.79 2.43 7.02
N ARG A 72 10.80 1.11 6.82
CA ARG A 72 12.04 0.33 6.69
C ARG A 72 12.76 0.57 5.38
N ASP A 73 12.05 0.83 4.29
CA ASP A 73 12.68 1.16 3.01
C ASP A 73 13.32 2.55 3.04
N VAL A 74 12.68 3.53 3.68
CA VAL A 74 13.26 4.86 3.92
C VAL A 74 14.53 4.75 4.75
N ASP A 75 14.50 4.02 5.86
CA ASP A 75 15.66 3.86 6.73
C ASP A 75 16.83 3.23 5.96
N PHE A 76 16.58 2.24 5.09
CA PHE A 76 17.59 1.67 4.21
C PHE A 76 18.12 2.66 3.17
N VAL A 77 17.24 3.38 2.49
CA VAL A 77 17.64 4.36 1.47
C VAL A 77 18.54 5.42 2.11
N VAL A 78 18.16 5.96 3.27
CA VAL A 78 18.95 6.99 3.97
C VAL A 78 20.32 6.49 4.41
N THR A 79 20.48 5.20 4.70
CA THR A 79 21.77 4.61 5.07
C THR A 79 22.68 4.31 3.89
N GLU A 80 22.10 3.90 2.75
CA GLU A 80 22.87 3.42 1.59
C GLU A 80 23.08 4.50 0.51
N THR A 81 22.28 5.57 0.50
CA THR A 81 22.44 6.67 -0.45
C THR A 81 22.45 8.04 0.22
N GLU A 82 23.27 8.93 -0.34
CA GLU A 82 23.24 10.36 0.00
C GLU A 82 22.34 11.17 -0.95
N SER A 83 21.88 10.59 -2.07
CA SER A 83 21.16 11.33 -3.12
C SER A 83 19.73 11.70 -2.74
N TRP A 84 19.09 10.93 -1.88
CA TRP A 84 17.68 11.14 -1.51
C TRP A 84 17.42 10.80 -0.05
N ARG A 85 16.81 11.76 0.66
CA ARG A 85 16.44 11.63 2.07
C ARG A 85 14.93 11.81 2.24
N PRO A 86 14.13 10.76 1.96
CA PRO A 86 12.69 10.83 2.15
C PRO A 86 12.33 10.99 3.63
N ASP A 87 11.33 11.82 3.90
CA ASP A 87 10.74 11.93 5.23
C ASP A 87 9.62 10.88 5.39
N ARG A 88 9.90 9.84 6.17
CA ARG A 88 8.96 8.76 6.49
C ARG A 88 7.70 9.25 7.17
N GLU A 89 7.77 10.30 7.99
CA GLU A 89 6.62 10.83 8.73
C GLU A 89 5.63 11.49 7.77
N ILE A 90 6.13 12.13 6.71
CA ILE A 90 5.27 12.71 5.67
C ILE A 90 4.52 11.62 4.90
N TYR A 91 5.21 10.55 4.46
CA TYR A 91 4.56 9.48 3.70
C TYR A 91 3.54 8.68 4.54
N VAL A 92 3.94 8.24 5.74
CA VAL A 92 3.06 7.47 6.64
C VAL A 92 1.96 8.36 7.20
N GLY A 93 2.28 9.61 7.54
CA GLY A 93 1.33 10.62 7.98
C GLY A 93 0.28 10.91 6.92
N ALA A 94 0.66 11.10 5.65
CA ALA A 94 -0.29 11.31 4.56
C ALA A 94 -1.23 10.10 4.37
N ALA A 95 -0.71 8.88 4.50
CA ALA A 95 -1.50 7.65 4.38
C ALA A 95 -2.62 7.58 5.45
N VAL A 96 -2.39 8.14 6.64
CA VAL A 96 -3.30 8.02 7.80
C VAL A 96 -4.13 9.29 8.07
N ALA A 97 -3.55 10.48 7.87
CA ALA A 97 -4.18 11.76 8.21
C ALA A 97 -5.42 12.03 7.34
N ALA A 98 -5.34 11.82 6.03
CA ALA A 98 -6.48 12.04 5.15
C ALA A 98 -7.68 11.12 5.50
N PRO A 99 -7.50 9.81 5.71
CA PRO A 99 -8.58 8.94 6.18
C PRO A 99 -9.18 9.35 7.52
N LEU A 100 -8.34 9.70 8.50
CA LEU A 100 -8.82 10.14 9.82
C LEU A 100 -9.64 11.42 9.71
N LEU A 101 -9.15 12.42 8.96
CA LEU A 101 -9.86 13.67 8.75
C LEU A 101 -11.21 13.42 8.08
N LEU A 102 -11.23 12.64 7.00
CA LEU A 102 -12.47 12.29 6.30
C LEU A 102 -13.43 11.50 7.19
N GLY A 103 -12.91 10.60 8.02
CA GLY A 103 -13.70 9.85 9.00
C GLY A 103 -14.36 10.72 10.06
N VAL A 104 -13.60 11.65 10.65
CA VAL A 104 -14.14 12.58 11.65
C VAL A 104 -15.21 13.47 11.03
N LEU A 105 -14.91 14.09 9.88
CA LEU A 105 -15.86 14.98 9.20
C LEU A 105 -17.14 14.25 8.77
N SER A 106 -17.00 13.05 8.21
CA SER A 106 -18.17 12.26 7.81
C SER A 106 -18.94 11.69 8.99
N GLY A 107 -18.28 11.34 10.10
CA GLY A 107 -18.96 10.89 11.33
C GLY A 107 -19.81 11.98 11.96
N LEU A 108 -19.35 13.23 11.91
CA LEU A 108 -20.11 14.38 12.38
C LEU A 108 -21.34 14.68 11.51
N VAL A 109 -21.30 14.39 10.20
CA VAL A 109 -22.36 14.75 9.24
C VAL A 109 -23.34 13.61 8.98
N ALA A 110 -22.85 12.38 8.87
CA ALA A 110 -23.59 11.23 8.34
C ALA A 110 -23.65 10.04 9.32
N GLY A 111 -23.02 10.15 10.49
CA GLY A 111 -23.03 9.12 11.54
C GLY A 111 -21.94 8.06 11.40
N PHE A 112 -21.82 7.23 12.44
CA PHE A 112 -20.68 6.34 12.66
C PHE A 112 -20.48 5.26 11.57
N GLY A 113 -21.56 4.66 11.07
CA GLY A 113 -21.47 3.60 10.05
C GLY A 113 -20.89 4.11 8.73
N ILE A 114 -21.35 5.28 8.28
CA ILE A 114 -20.86 5.93 7.05
C ILE A 114 -19.41 6.40 7.26
N ALA A 115 -19.08 6.89 8.45
CA ALA A 115 -17.71 7.29 8.79
C ALA A 115 -16.72 6.15 8.62
N ILE A 116 -17.02 4.96 9.14
CA ILE A 116 -16.14 3.79 8.99
C ILE A 116 -15.92 3.47 7.52
N ALA A 117 -16.99 3.40 6.73
CA ALA A 117 -16.89 3.09 5.31
C ALA A 117 -15.98 4.10 4.57
N ILE A 118 -16.13 5.39 4.87
CA ILE A 118 -15.30 6.45 4.30
C ILE A 118 -13.85 6.32 4.75
N VAL A 119 -13.58 6.05 6.03
CA VAL A 119 -12.21 5.84 6.53
C VAL A 119 -11.53 4.69 5.81
N VAL A 120 -12.22 3.56 5.64
CA VAL A 120 -11.67 2.37 4.98
C VAL A 120 -11.29 2.67 3.53
N VAL A 121 -12.22 3.28 2.77
CA VAL A 121 -11.99 3.61 1.36
C VAL A 121 -10.92 4.69 1.22
N ALA A 122 -10.97 5.73 2.05
CA ALA A 122 -9.96 6.79 2.06
C ALA A 122 -8.58 6.23 2.40
N PHE A 123 -8.49 5.30 3.36
CA PHE A 123 -7.22 4.66 3.71
C PHE A 123 -6.68 3.84 2.56
N MET A 124 -7.53 3.08 1.86
CA MET A 124 -7.11 2.35 0.67
C MET A 124 -6.54 3.29 -0.40
N LEU A 125 -7.28 4.33 -0.78
CA LEU A 125 -6.87 5.27 -1.82
C LEU A 125 -5.63 6.08 -1.43
N SER A 126 -5.58 6.55 -0.18
CA SER A 126 -4.43 7.28 0.34
C SER A 126 -3.17 6.40 0.33
N THR A 127 -3.29 5.17 0.82
CA THR A 127 -2.17 4.22 0.84
C THR A 127 -1.69 3.88 -0.57
N VAL A 128 -2.58 3.66 -1.54
CA VAL A 128 -2.19 3.44 -2.95
C VAL A 128 -1.43 4.65 -3.49
N THR A 129 -1.96 5.85 -3.24
CA THR A 129 -1.35 7.11 -3.71
C THR A 129 0.04 7.31 -3.11
N VAL A 130 0.19 7.07 -1.80
CA VAL A 130 1.46 7.15 -1.08
C VAL A 130 2.45 6.11 -1.62
N CYS A 131 2.04 4.86 -1.79
CA CYS A 131 2.91 3.81 -2.36
C CYS A 131 3.42 4.19 -3.76
N LEU A 132 2.53 4.63 -4.65
CA LEU A 132 2.92 5.04 -6.01
C LEU A 132 3.83 6.27 -6.01
N THR A 133 3.52 7.28 -5.20
CA THR A 133 4.32 8.50 -5.09
C THR A 133 5.71 8.19 -4.54
N TYR A 134 5.78 7.39 -3.48
CA TYR A 134 7.04 6.95 -2.88
C TYR A 134 7.88 6.16 -3.88
N LEU A 135 7.29 5.16 -4.56
CA LEU A 135 7.98 4.34 -5.56
C LEU A 135 8.45 5.15 -6.76
N TYR A 136 7.67 6.12 -7.22
CA TYR A 136 8.07 7.03 -8.29
C TYR A 136 9.29 7.86 -7.87
N ASN A 137 9.25 8.48 -6.69
CA ASN A 137 10.36 9.28 -6.18
C ASN A 137 11.61 8.41 -5.95
N ARG A 138 11.45 7.23 -5.36
CA ARG A 138 12.51 6.24 -5.19
C ARG A 138 13.12 5.85 -6.54
N HIS A 139 12.30 5.50 -7.51
CA HIS A 139 12.77 5.12 -8.85
C HIS A 139 13.54 6.25 -9.53
N ARG A 140 13.08 7.49 -9.38
CA ARG A 140 13.71 8.67 -9.98
C ARG A 140 15.05 9.02 -9.36
N GLU A 141 15.16 8.98 -8.03
CA GLU A 141 16.33 9.52 -7.32
C GLU A 141 17.41 8.46 -7.03
N VAL A 142 17.00 7.20 -6.83
CA VAL A 142 17.92 6.10 -6.53
C VAL A 142 17.72 4.90 -7.44
N GLY A 143 16.60 4.78 -8.15
CA GLY A 143 16.26 3.55 -8.86
C GLY A 143 15.59 2.53 -7.94
N LEU A 144 14.99 1.49 -8.53
CA LEU A 144 14.27 0.48 -7.73
C LEU A 144 15.15 -0.68 -7.26
N LEU A 145 16.26 -0.91 -7.97
CA LEU A 145 17.17 -2.05 -7.79
C LEU A 145 18.58 -1.60 -7.40
N THR A 146 18.72 -0.40 -6.85
CA THR A 146 20.03 0.15 -6.51
C THR A 146 20.76 -0.78 -5.55
N ARG A 147 21.97 -1.15 -5.98
CA ARG A 147 23.03 -1.76 -5.18
C ARG A 147 23.82 -0.66 -4.52
#